data_AF-A0A6G0QSV2-F1
#
_entry.id   AF-A0A6G0QSV2-F1
#
_cell.length_a   1.000
_cell.length_b   1.000
_cell.length_c   1.000
_cell.angle_alpha   90.00
_cell.angle_beta   90.00
_cell.angle_gamma   90.00
#
_symmetry.space_group_name_H-M   'P 1'
#
loop_
_entity.id
_entity.type
_entity.pdbx_description
1 polymer ?
#
loop_
_entity_poly.entity_id
_entity_poly.type
_entity_poly.pdbx_seq_one_letter_code
_entity_poly.pdbx_strand_id
1 'polypeptide(L)'
;MTSSDVSTSTRRALAAIAIIGLGASSIVSAAPSANSTIGGAPFGDITSGKGKCVVGNPNAYVPTETIDWIWTERMSKYVPGFDNLIFDQLVTGKGSLNYCVRWDSKDTLSKSDASKFEAMLNRQFNAWNEWLIGYDCWPINKINVKIVGWAARDASLFDWSDDSLGKIYTSDKDDEGTPQCPTACYKHQERVLSSETSACEGKPFDMSLWPTQNLDGGAGGDWDSV
;
A
#
# COMPACT_ATOMS: atom_id res chain seq x y z
N MET A 1 7.23 23.28 -1.22
CA MET A 1 7.98 22.01 -1.12
C MET A 1 7.67 21.25 -2.40
N THR A 2 8.69 21.09 -3.24
CA THR A 2 8.55 20.54 -4.60
C THR A 2 8.36 19.03 -4.56
N SER A 3 7.42 18.58 -5.41
CA SER A 3 6.98 17.24 -5.77
C SER A 3 8.01 16.10 -5.62
N SER A 4 7.56 15.02 -4.99
CA SER A 4 7.96 13.61 -5.12
C SER A 4 9.45 13.29 -5.24
N ASP A 5 10.14 13.09 -4.11
CA ASP A 5 11.55 12.64 -4.00
C ASP A 5 11.81 11.21 -4.51
N VAL A 6 10.83 10.55 -5.12
CA VAL A 6 10.94 9.17 -5.60
C VAL A 6 11.46 9.16 -7.04
N SER A 7 12.74 8.80 -7.19
CA SER A 7 13.44 8.81 -8.48
C SER A 7 12.81 7.88 -9.54
N THR A 8 13.01 8.24 -10.81
CA THR A 8 12.60 7.46 -11.98
C THR A 8 13.09 6.01 -11.92
N SER A 9 14.23 5.73 -11.28
CA SER A 9 14.76 4.37 -11.11
C SER A 9 13.94 3.54 -10.12
N THR A 10 13.51 4.13 -8.99
CA THR A 10 12.49 3.53 -8.11
C THR A 10 11.22 3.25 -8.89
N ARG A 11 10.72 4.23 -9.65
CA ARG A 11 9.48 4.07 -10.43
C ARG A 11 9.60 2.99 -11.52
N ARG A 12 10.79 2.80 -12.11
CA ARG A 12 11.09 1.72 -13.07
C ARG A 12 11.11 0.33 -12.43
N ALA A 13 11.69 0.18 -11.24
CA ALA A 13 11.68 -1.11 -10.52
C ALA A 13 10.27 -1.62 -10.20
N LEU A 14 9.28 -0.71 -10.11
CA LEU A 14 7.88 -1.07 -9.90
C LEU A 14 7.28 -1.92 -11.02
N ALA A 15 7.70 -1.69 -12.27
CA ALA A 15 7.27 -2.51 -13.40
C ALA A 15 7.76 -3.97 -13.25
N ALA A 16 8.85 -4.21 -12.51
CA ALA A 16 9.36 -5.55 -12.26
C ALA A 16 8.66 -6.25 -11.08
N ILE A 17 8.37 -5.51 -10.00
CA ILE A 17 7.73 -6.07 -8.80
C ILE A 17 6.26 -6.42 -9.05
N ALA A 18 5.55 -5.67 -9.91
CA ALA A 18 4.17 -5.98 -10.29
C ALA A 18 4.01 -7.32 -11.03
N ILE A 19 5.06 -7.84 -11.68
CA ILE A 19 5.01 -9.10 -12.45
C ILE A 19 5.26 -10.33 -11.55
N ILE A 20 5.96 -10.16 -10.43
CA ILE A 20 6.25 -11.25 -9.48
C ILE A 20 5.05 -11.52 -8.54
N GLY A 21 4.12 -10.56 -8.41
CA GLY A 21 2.88 -10.73 -7.63
C GLY A 21 1.73 -11.43 -8.37
N LEU A 22 1.84 -11.63 -9.68
CA LEU A 22 0.78 -12.21 -10.52
C LEU A 22 1.11 -13.65 -10.91
N GLY A 23 1.15 -14.55 -9.92
CA GLY A 23 1.33 -15.96 -10.21
C GLY A 23 1.62 -16.83 -9.00
N ALA A 24 0.58 -17.53 -8.55
CA ALA A 24 0.62 -18.71 -7.71
C ALA A 24 0.98 -18.54 -6.23
N SER A 25 0.05 -19.07 -5.42
CA SER A 25 0.22 -19.54 -4.06
C SER A 25 1.44 -20.46 -3.90
N SER A 26 2.64 -19.90 -3.81
CA SER A 26 3.82 -20.58 -3.27
C SER A 26 4.94 -19.57 -3.14
N ILE A 27 5.05 -18.99 -1.95
CA ILE A 27 6.26 -18.35 -1.45
C ILE A 27 7.42 -19.36 -1.49
N VAL A 28 8.11 -19.46 -2.62
CA VAL A 28 9.46 -20.02 -2.63
C VAL A 28 10.35 -18.93 -2.08
N SER A 29 10.77 -19.10 -0.84
CA SER A 29 11.75 -18.26 -0.16
C SER A 29 13.01 -18.16 -1.01
N ALA A 30 13.14 -17.09 -1.80
CA ALA A 30 14.44 -16.68 -2.32
C ALA A 30 15.19 -16.08 -1.13
N ALA A 31 16.07 -16.88 -0.52
CA ALA A 31 16.96 -16.40 0.53
C ALA A 31 17.81 -15.23 -0.01
N PRO A 32 17.94 -14.12 0.73
CA PRO A 32 18.71 -12.97 0.28
C PRO A 32 20.19 -13.36 0.12
N SER A 33 20.77 -13.06 -1.04
CA SER A 33 22.22 -13.12 -1.24
C SER A 33 22.88 -11.87 -0.68
N ALA A 34 23.99 -12.09 0.04
CA ALA A 34 24.60 -11.22 1.04
C ALA A 34 25.37 -10.01 0.49
N ASN A 35 24.78 -9.20 -0.39
CA ASN A 35 25.44 -7.98 -0.89
C ASN A 35 24.70 -6.67 -0.59
N SER A 36 23.61 -6.71 0.18
CA SER A 36 23.04 -5.54 0.81
C SER A 36 23.55 -5.45 2.25
N THR A 37 24.14 -4.33 2.64
CA THR A 37 24.57 -4.09 4.04
C THR A 37 23.40 -4.02 5.03
N ILE A 38 22.16 -4.12 4.54
CA ILE A 38 20.91 -3.96 5.31
C ILE A 38 19.93 -5.14 5.07
N GLY A 39 20.32 -6.21 4.38
CA GLY A 39 19.50 -7.44 4.29
C GLY A 39 18.29 -7.38 3.36
N GLY A 40 18.24 -6.43 2.42
CA GLY A 40 17.23 -6.36 1.35
C GLY A 40 17.45 -7.39 0.24
N ALA A 41 16.42 -7.64 -0.56
CA ALA A 41 16.43 -8.64 -1.64
C ALA A 41 17.45 -8.29 -2.75
N PRO A 42 18.08 -9.30 -3.39
CA PRO A 42 19.02 -9.06 -4.49
C PRO A 42 18.27 -8.63 -5.76
N PHE A 43 18.52 -7.40 -6.22
CA PHE A 43 17.94 -6.83 -7.45
C PHE A 43 18.64 -7.27 -8.74
N GLY A 44 19.19 -8.48 -8.72
CA GLY A 44 20.05 -8.98 -9.77
C GLY A 44 21.40 -8.25 -9.84
N ASP A 45 21.79 -7.86 -11.05
CA ASP A 45 23.12 -7.33 -11.32
C ASP A 45 23.17 -5.84 -10.99
N ILE A 46 23.89 -5.50 -9.91
CA ILE A 46 24.04 -4.11 -9.46
C ILE A 46 24.84 -3.31 -10.50
N THR A 47 24.25 -2.21 -10.98
CA THR A 47 24.85 -1.31 -11.97
C THR A 47 25.28 0.03 -11.37
N SER A 48 24.86 0.33 -10.14
CA SER A 48 25.27 1.54 -9.41
C SER A 48 26.78 1.55 -9.10
N GLY A 49 27.41 2.71 -9.25
CA GLY A 49 28.80 2.91 -8.82
C GLY A 49 28.97 2.85 -7.29
N LYS A 50 30.20 2.60 -6.83
CA LYS A 50 30.55 2.51 -5.40
C LYS A 50 30.12 3.79 -4.65
N GLY A 51 29.44 3.62 -3.51
CA GLY A 51 29.00 4.72 -2.66
C GLY A 51 27.75 5.47 -3.16
N LYS A 52 27.10 4.99 -4.22
CA LYS A 52 25.79 5.49 -4.69
C LYS A 52 24.65 4.60 -4.19
N CYS A 53 23.43 5.11 -4.31
CA CYS A 53 22.20 4.36 -4.14
C CYS A 53 22.23 3.09 -5.01
N VAL A 54 21.81 1.95 -4.45
CA VAL A 54 21.84 0.67 -5.16
C VAL A 54 20.80 0.68 -6.27
N VAL A 55 21.23 0.52 -7.51
CA VAL A 55 20.35 0.22 -8.63
C VAL A 55 20.91 -0.97 -9.39
N GLY A 56 20.04 -1.76 -10.01
CA GLY A 56 20.43 -3.01 -10.65
C GLY A 56 19.42 -3.47 -11.67
N ASN A 57 19.88 -4.38 -12.53
CA ASN A 57 19.09 -5.01 -13.57
C ASN A 57 18.62 -6.39 -13.08
N PRO A 58 17.33 -6.73 -13.24
CA PRO A 58 16.85 -8.07 -12.94
C PRO A 58 17.64 -9.11 -13.72
N ASN A 59 18.14 -10.15 -13.04
CA ASN A 59 18.85 -11.27 -13.65
C ASN A 59 18.08 -12.60 -13.50
N ALA A 60 16.84 -12.54 -13.00
CA ALA A 60 15.93 -13.66 -12.84
C ALA A 60 14.48 -13.23 -13.13
N TYR A 61 13.65 -14.18 -13.57
CA TYR A 61 12.20 -14.08 -13.86
C TYR A 61 11.79 -13.15 -15.01
N VAL A 62 12.33 -11.94 -15.10
CA VAL A 62 11.93 -10.94 -16.11
C VAL A 62 13.16 -10.25 -16.71
N PRO A 63 13.32 -10.21 -18.06
CA PRO A 63 14.40 -9.48 -18.70
C PRO A 63 14.29 -7.96 -18.49
N THR A 64 15.43 -7.27 -18.40
CA THR A 64 15.46 -5.80 -18.25
C THR A 64 14.75 -5.10 -19.43
N GLU A 65 14.84 -5.63 -20.65
CA GLU A 65 14.17 -5.02 -21.80
C GLU A 65 12.64 -5.04 -21.64
N THR A 66 12.09 -6.06 -20.97
CA THR A 66 10.65 -6.13 -20.69
C THR A 66 10.23 -5.06 -19.70
N ILE A 67 11.03 -4.82 -18.66
CA ILE A 67 10.80 -3.76 -17.66
C ILE A 67 10.87 -2.38 -18.31
N ASP A 68 11.90 -2.13 -19.12
CA ASP A 68 12.06 -0.86 -19.83
C ASP A 68 10.93 -0.61 -20.84
N TRP A 69 10.47 -1.66 -21.52
CA TRP A 69 9.33 -1.56 -22.43
C TRP A 69 8.04 -1.22 -21.68
N ILE A 70 7.73 -1.90 -20.57
CA ILE A 70 6.55 -1.60 -19.74
C ILE A 70 6.61 -0.17 -19.23
N TRP A 71 7.77 0.26 -18.71
CA TRP A 71 7.94 1.63 -18.25
C TRP A 71 7.65 2.63 -19.38
N THR A 72 8.27 2.43 -20.54
CA THR A 72 8.17 3.36 -21.68
C THR A 72 6.75 3.41 -22.24
N GLU A 73 6.14 2.25 -22.49
CA GLU A 73 4.87 2.19 -23.20
C GLU A 73 3.64 2.36 -22.31
N ARG A 74 3.72 1.94 -21.04
CA ARG A 74 2.56 1.86 -20.14
C ARG A 74 2.60 2.88 -19.02
N MET A 75 3.76 3.06 -18.36
CA MET A 75 3.82 3.82 -17.11
C MET A 75 4.22 5.29 -17.31
N SER A 76 5.24 5.55 -18.12
CA SER A 76 5.90 6.86 -18.24
C SER A 76 4.97 7.99 -18.70
N LYS A 77 3.89 7.66 -19.41
CA LYS A 77 2.90 8.62 -19.94
C LYS A 77 1.93 9.11 -18.87
N TYR A 78 1.68 8.32 -17.83
CA TYR A 78 0.63 8.58 -16.84
C TYR A 78 1.17 8.77 -15.43
N VAL A 79 2.14 7.95 -15.01
CA VAL A 79 2.72 7.96 -13.65
C VAL A 79 3.29 9.32 -13.21
N PRO A 80 3.97 10.10 -14.07
CA PRO A 80 4.48 11.42 -13.67
C PRO A 80 3.38 12.45 -13.33
N GLY A 81 2.12 12.21 -13.73
CA GLY A 81 1.00 13.07 -13.39
C GLY A 81 0.37 12.79 -12.02
N PHE A 82 0.87 11.80 -11.28
CA PHE A 82 0.41 11.46 -9.94
C PHE A 82 1.46 11.89 -8.90
N ASP A 83 1.00 12.69 -7.93
CA ASP A 83 1.80 13.17 -6.80
C ASP A 83 1.43 12.47 -5.48
N ASN A 84 0.47 11.55 -5.49
CA ASN A 84 -0.07 10.90 -4.29
C ASN A 84 0.01 9.37 -4.34
N LEU A 85 0.97 8.82 -5.08
CA LEU A 85 1.17 7.36 -5.13
C LEU A 85 1.56 6.87 -3.73
N ILE A 86 1.41 5.56 -3.49
CA ILE A 86 1.74 4.99 -2.18
C ILE A 86 3.15 5.35 -1.70
N PHE A 87 4.12 5.46 -2.60
CA PHE A 87 5.49 5.85 -2.25
C PHE A 87 5.53 7.25 -1.63
N ASP A 88 4.79 8.18 -2.22
CA ASP A 88 4.73 9.56 -1.76
C ASP A 88 4.02 9.63 -0.41
N GLN A 89 2.95 8.86 -0.24
CA GLN A 89 2.24 8.71 1.04
C GLN A 89 3.16 8.13 2.11
N LEU A 90 3.93 7.08 1.80
CA LEU A 90 4.86 6.43 2.71
C LEU A 90 6.04 7.33 3.08
N VAL A 91 6.63 8.06 2.13
CA VAL A 91 7.72 9.00 2.40
C VAL A 91 7.22 10.14 3.28
N THR A 92 6.05 10.72 2.96
CA THR A 92 5.40 11.76 3.76
C THR A 92 5.06 11.26 5.17
N GLY A 93 4.50 10.04 5.26
CA GLY A 93 4.14 9.35 6.49
C GLY A 93 5.31 8.70 7.23
N LYS A 94 6.55 8.86 6.74
CA LYS A 94 7.77 8.27 7.31
C LYS A 94 7.64 6.77 7.58
N GLY A 95 7.12 6.04 6.61
CA GLY A 95 6.88 4.60 6.69
C GLY A 95 5.66 4.20 7.51
N SER A 96 4.75 5.12 7.83
CA SER A 96 3.50 4.81 8.53
C SER A 96 2.28 5.07 7.64
N LEU A 97 1.29 4.19 7.72
CA LEU A 97 0.01 4.31 7.03
C LEU A 97 -1.14 4.04 8.00
N ASN A 98 -2.13 4.92 7.98
CA ASN A 98 -3.41 4.72 8.65
C ASN A 98 -4.43 4.17 7.65
N TYR A 99 -5.09 3.08 8.03
CA TYR A 99 -6.12 2.40 7.26
C TYR A 99 -7.49 2.59 7.88
N CYS A 100 -8.50 2.74 7.04
CA CYS A 100 -9.89 2.59 7.44
C CYS A 100 -10.54 1.43 6.67
N VAL A 101 -11.17 0.50 7.37
CA VAL A 101 -11.78 -0.69 6.74
C VAL A 101 -13.22 -0.40 6.37
N ARG A 102 -13.59 -0.59 5.11
CA ARG A 102 -14.96 -0.54 4.61
C ARG A 102 -15.53 -1.94 4.59
N TRP A 103 -16.25 -2.32 5.65
CA TRP A 103 -16.90 -3.63 5.76
C TRP A 103 -18.22 -3.63 4.97
N ASP A 104 -18.16 -4.12 3.73
CA ASP A 104 -19.36 -4.31 2.89
C ASP A 104 -19.79 -5.78 2.88
N SER A 105 -20.16 -6.29 4.05
CA SER A 105 -20.80 -7.58 4.22
C SER A 105 -22.07 -7.45 5.06
N LYS A 106 -22.96 -8.43 4.93
CA LYS A 106 -24.12 -8.61 5.82
C LYS A 106 -23.80 -9.54 6.99
N ASP A 107 -22.66 -10.23 6.92
CA ASP A 107 -22.22 -11.15 7.96
C ASP A 107 -21.60 -10.38 9.14
N THR A 108 -21.79 -10.94 10.34
CA THR A 108 -21.17 -10.38 11.54
C THR A 108 -19.66 -10.66 11.54
N LEU A 109 -18.88 -9.67 11.95
CA LEU A 109 -17.44 -9.77 12.09
C LEU A 109 -17.07 -9.81 13.56
N SER A 110 -16.32 -10.85 13.95
CA SER A 110 -15.84 -10.97 15.33
C SER A 110 -14.64 -10.04 15.58
N LYS A 111 -14.49 -9.54 16.81
CA LYS A 111 -13.36 -8.71 17.25
C LYS A 111 -12.05 -9.48 17.07
N SER A 112 -12.09 -10.79 17.32
CA SER A 112 -10.93 -11.66 17.13
C SER A 112 -10.52 -11.74 15.66
N ASP A 113 -11.46 -11.79 14.72
CA ASP A 113 -11.15 -11.82 13.28
C ASP A 113 -10.74 -10.45 12.77
N ALA A 114 -11.46 -9.40 13.14
CA ALA A 114 -11.12 -8.02 12.83
C ALA A 114 -9.70 -7.65 13.28
N SER A 115 -9.28 -8.11 14.46
CA SER A 115 -7.92 -7.86 14.97
C SER A 115 -6.79 -8.43 14.10
N LYS A 116 -7.08 -9.42 13.24
CA LYS A 116 -6.09 -10.02 12.33
C LYS A 116 -5.78 -9.12 11.13
N PHE A 117 -6.65 -8.17 10.81
CA PHE A 117 -6.54 -7.35 9.59
C PHE A 117 -5.30 -6.46 9.63
N GLU A 118 -5.04 -5.80 10.76
CA GLU A 118 -3.86 -4.94 10.91
C GLU A 118 -2.56 -5.76 10.76
N ALA A 119 -2.50 -6.95 11.37
CA ALA A 119 -1.35 -7.84 11.24
C ALA A 119 -1.16 -8.35 9.80
N MET A 120 -2.27 -8.63 9.10
CA MET A 120 -2.26 -9.00 7.69
C MET A 120 -1.72 -7.87 6.81
N LEU A 121 -2.20 -6.64 6.98
CA LEU A 121 -1.73 -5.48 6.23
C LEU A 121 -0.25 -5.21 6.49
N ASN A 122 0.18 -5.21 7.76
CA ASN A 122 1.60 -5.06 8.10
C ASN A 122 2.46 -6.13 7.42
N ARG A 123 2.02 -7.39 7.41
CA ARG A 123 2.76 -8.47 6.74
C ARG A 123 2.89 -8.23 5.24
N GLN A 124 1.79 -7.88 4.56
CA GLN A 124 1.79 -7.64 3.12
C GLN A 124 2.69 -6.45 2.73
N PHE A 125 2.54 -5.31 3.43
CA PHE A 125 3.35 -4.13 3.16
C PHE A 125 4.83 -4.34 3.42
N ASN A 126 5.20 -5.06 4.49
CA ASN A 126 6.61 -5.32 4.76
C ASN A 126 7.20 -6.34 3.78
N ALA A 127 6.47 -7.37 3.36
CA ALA A 127 6.93 -8.30 2.32
C ALA A 127 7.18 -7.59 0.99
N TRP A 128 6.34 -6.60 0.64
CA TRP A 128 6.60 -5.74 -0.50
C TRP A 128 7.79 -4.80 -0.28
N ASN A 129 7.88 -4.17 0.90
CA ASN A 129 8.95 -3.23 1.25
C ASN A 129 10.33 -3.90 1.28
N GLU A 130 10.41 -5.17 1.66
CA GLU A 130 11.66 -5.96 1.71
C GLU A 130 12.42 -5.96 0.39
N TRP A 131 11.69 -5.90 -0.74
CA TRP A 131 12.31 -5.70 -2.03
C TRP A 131 12.97 -4.33 -2.04
N LEU A 132 12.24 -3.25 -1.78
CA LEU A 132 12.72 -1.87 -1.92
C LEU A 132 13.86 -1.46 -0.96
N ILE A 133 14.10 -2.18 0.15
CA ILE A 133 15.12 -1.78 1.14
C ILE A 133 16.51 -1.63 0.48
N GLY A 134 17.03 -0.40 0.52
CA GLY A 134 18.34 -0.03 -0.02
C GLY A 134 18.36 0.25 -1.52
N TYR A 135 17.32 -0.11 -2.27
CA TYR A 135 17.20 0.21 -3.68
C TYR A 135 16.95 1.70 -3.88
N ASP A 136 17.71 2.33 -4.77
CA ASP A 136 17.62 3.74 -5.13
C ASP A 136 17.47 4.69 -3.92
N CYS A 137 18.16 4.35 -2.82
CA CYS A 137 18.11 5.07 -1.54
C CYS A 137 16.71 5.15 -0.91
N TRP A 138 15.87 4.15 -1.15
CA TRP A 138 14.58 4.01 -0.50
C TRP A 138 14.69 4.22 1.03
N PRO A 139 13.98 5.22 1.60
CA PRO A 139 14.25 5.68 2.96
C PRO A 139 13.57 4.84 4.05
N ILE A 140 12.77 3.84 3.68
CA ILE A 140 11.90 3.10 4.60
C ILE A 140 12.36 1.67 4.75
N ASN A 141 12.82 1.33 5.96
CA ASN A 141 13.22 -0.03 6.31
C ASN A 141 12.07 -0.90 6.82
N LYS A 142 10.99 -0.27 7.31
CA LYS A 142 9.83 -0.95 7.87
C LYS A 142 8.60 -0.08 7.69
N ILE A 143 7.52 -0.70 7.22
CA ILE A 143 6.21 -0.05 7.12
C ILE A 143 5.37 -0.42 8.33
N ASN A 144 4.75 0.57 8.97
CA ASN A 144 3.82 0.37 10.08
C ASN A 144 2.41 0.76 9.61
N VAL A 145 1.55 -0.24 9.47
CA VAL A 145 0.14 -0.01 9.17
C VAL A 145 -0.67 -0.01 10.46
N LYS A 146 -1.61 0.94 10.58
CA LYS A 146 -2.54 1.04 11.70
C LYS A 146 -3.97 1.12 11.20
N ILE A 147 -4.86 0.26 11.69
CA ILE A 147 -6.29 0.44 11.43
C ILE A 147 -6.83 1.47 12.43
N VAL A 148 -7.43 2.53 11.90
CA VAL A 148 -7.92 3.66 12.71
C VAL A 148 -9.43 3.82 12.68
N GLY A 149 -10.12 3.08 11.82
CA GLY A 149 -11.57 3.13 11.70
C GLY A 149 -12.16 1.98 10.91
N TRP A 150 -13.46 1.78 11.12
CA TRP A 150 -14.28 0.76 10.48
C TRP A 150 -15.59 1.38 10.01
N ALA A 151 -15.90 1.31 8.73
CA ALA A 151 -17.18 1.70 8.18
C ALA A 151 -18.04 0.47 7.88
N ALA A 152 -19.30 0.47 8.30
CA ALA A 152 -20.25 -0.62 8.05
C ALA A 152 -21.67 -0.09 7.87
N ARG A 153 -22.55 -0.95 7.31
CA ARG A 153 -23.98 -0.62 7.14
C ARG A 153 -24.69 -0.41 8.47
N ASP A 154 -24.30 -1.18 9.48
CA ASP A 154 -24.85 -1.16 10.84
C ASP A 154 -23.75 -1.56 11.83
N ALA A 155 -23.67 -0.88 12.97
CA ALA A 155 -22.67 -1.18 14.01
C ALA A 155 -22.89 -2.56 14.67
N SER A 156 -24.12 -3.08 14.63
CA SER A 156 -24.47 -4.41 15.14
C SER A 156 -23.83 -5.56 14.35
N LEU A 157 -23.25 -5.29 13.18
CA LEU A 157 -22.43 -6.26 12.44
C LEU A 157 -21.10 -6.55 13.11
N PHE A 158 -20.68 -5.72 14.07
CA PHE A 158 -19.49 -5.94 14.86
C PHE A 158 -19.88 -6.50 16.24
N ASP A 159 -19.20 -7.55 16.69
CA ASP A 159 -19.38 -8.08 18.05
C ASP A 159 -18.68 -7.21 19.13
N TRP A 160 -18.14 -6.05 18.73
CA TRP A 160 -17.54 -5.04 19.59
C TRP A 160 -18.18 -3.67 19.32
N SER A 161 -18.16 -2.82 20.35
CA SER A 161 -18.73 -1.46 20.28
C SER A 161 -17.79 -0.39 20.86
N ASP A 162 -16.61 -0.79 21.32
CA ASP A 162 -15.57 0.12 21.81
C ASP A 162 -14.61 0.55 20.68
N ASP A 163 -13.80 1.57 20.92
CA ASP A 163 -12.82 2.06 19.93
C ASP A 163 -11.51 1.26 19.94
N SER A 164 -11.49 0.04 20.51
CA SER A 164 -10.24 -0.73 20.68
C SER A 164 -9.61 -1.17 19.35
N LEU A 165 -10.39 -1.25 18.28
CA LEU A 165 -9.94 -1.53 16.91
C LEU A 165 -10.03 -0.31 15.98
N GLY A 166 -10.30 0.87 16.54
CA GLY A 166 -10.62 2.10 15.79
C GLY A 166 -12.11 2.45 15.87
N LYS A 167 -12.44 3.69 15.49
CA LYS A 167 -13.81 4.22 15.56
C LYS A 167 -14.71 3.53 14.53
N ILE A 168 -15.92 3.17 14.93
CA ILE A 168 -16.95 2.63 14.03
C ILE A 168 -17.75 3.78 13.41
N TYR A 169 -17.94 3.73 12.09
CA TYR A 169 -18.69 4.68 11.29
C TYR A 169 -19.84 3.97 10.56
N THR A 170 -21.03 4.56 10.57
CA THR A 170 -22.22 4.01 9.90
C THR A 170 -23.03 5.05 9.11
N SER A 171 -22.61 6.32 9.15
CA SER A 171 -23.33 7.44 8.53
C SER A 171 -23.05 7.53 7.03
N ASP A 172 -21.78 7.39 6.66
CA ASP A 172 -21.31 7.78 5.34
C ASP A 172 -21.43 6.60 4.37
N LYS A 173 -21.94 6.90 3.18
CA LYS A 173 -22.12 5.93 2.09
C LYS A 173 -21.62 6.50 0.78
N ASP A 174 -21.13 5.65 -0.10
CA ASP A 174 -20.82 6.04 -1.48
C ASP A 174 -22.10 6.24 -2.32
N ASP A 175 -21.93 6.60 -3.59
CA ASP A 175 -23.02 6.90 -4.51
C ASP A 175 -23.94 5.68 -4.74
N GLU A 176 -23.42 4.48 -4.52
CA GLU A 176 -24.14 3.20 -4.58
C GLU A 176 -24.81 2.81 -3.24
N GLY A 177 -24.68 3.63 -2.20
CA GLY A 177 -25.29 3.37 -0.88
C GLY A 177 -24.54 2.33 -0.03
N THR A 178 -23.28 2.04 -0.38
CA THR A 178 -22.39 1.15 0.36
C THR A 178 -21.69 1.95 1.45
N PRO A 179 -21.52 1.42 2.68
CA PRO A 179 -20.82 2.13 3.74
C PRO A 179 -19.44 2.56 3.27
N GLN A 180 -19.00 3.75 3.67
CA GLN A 180 -17.65 4.22 3.39
C GLN A 180 -17.05 4.90 4.61
N CYS A 181 -15.73 4.86 4.68
CA CYS A 181 -15.00 5.64 5.66
C CYS A 181 -15.20 7.14 5.39
N PRO A 182 -15.28 8.00 6.42
CA PRO A 182 -15.64 9.39 6.22
C PRO A 182 -14.68 10.11 5.29
N THR A 183 -15.23 10.75 4.26
CA THR A 183 -14.42 11.52 3.31
C THR A 183 -13.64 12.58 4.07
N ALA A 184 -14.24 13.29 5.04
CA ALA A 184 -13.58 14.26 5.90
C ALA A 184 -12.32 13.76 6.63
N CYS A 185 -12.13 12.43 6.76
CA CYS A 185 -10.96 11.80 7.33
C CYS A 185 -9.92 11.33 6.30
N TYR A 186 -10.24 11.32 5.01
CA TYR A 186 -9.35 10.84 3.96
C TYR A 186 -8.29 11.86 3.58
N LYS A 187 -7.01 11.51 3.79
CA LYS A 187 -5.85 12.41 3.60
C LYS A 187 -5.49 12.68 2.14
N HIS A 188 -6.00 11.91 1.19
CA HIS A 188 -5.62 12.01 -0.23
C HIS A 188 -6.81 12.30 -1.15
N GLN A 189 -7.84 12.96 -0.62
CA GLN A 189 -8.93 13.50 -1.43
C GLN A 189 -8.39 14.35 -2.59
N GLU A 190 -9.07 14.31 -3.73
CA GLU A 190 -8.69 15.11 -4.91
C GLU A 190 -7.24 14.87 -5.38
N ARG A 191 -6.65 13.71 -5.02
CA ARG A 191 -5.28 13.29 -5.36
C ARG A 191 -4.19 14.18 -4.76
N VAL A 192 -4.45 14.81 -3.62
CA VAL A 192 -3.41 15.59 -2.91
C VAL A 192 -2.55 14.72 -1.99
N LEU A 193 -1.34 15.18 -1.68
CA LEU A 193 -0.44 14.54 -0.72
C LEU A 193 -0.95 14.58 0.72
N SER A 194 -1.68 15.63 1.09
CA SER A 194 -2.32 15.77 2.39
C SER A 194 -3.45 16.77 2.27
N SER A 195 -4.68 16.31 2.45
CA SER A 195 -5.89 17.14 2.51
C SER A 195 -6.08 17.73 3.91
N GLU A 196 -6.93 18.75 3.99
CA GLU A 196 -7.42 19.27 5.26
C GLU A 196 -8.40 18.27 5.89
N THR A 197 -8.04 17.75 7.07
CA THR A 197 -8.82 16.72 7.77
C THR A 197 -9.29 17.20 9.15
N SER A 198 -9.37 18.52 9.35
CA SER A 198 -9.80 19.15 10.61
C SER A 198 -11.25 18.85 10.99
N ALA A 199 -12.09 18.51 10.01
CA ALA A 199 -13.47 18.06 10.21
C ALA A 199 -13.59 16.55 10.52
N CYS A 200 -12.47 15.80 10.53
CA CYS A 200 -12.48 14.39 10.85
C CYS A 200 -12.79 14.17 12.34
N GLU A 201 -13.91 13.50 12.63
CA GLU A 201 -14.27 13.15 14.02
C GLU A 201 -13.48 11.97 14.61
N GLY A 202 -12.53 11.41 13.86
CA GLY A 202 -11.65 10.34 14.32
C GLY A 202 -10.22 10.60 13.90
N LYS A 203 -9.49 9.55 13.54
CA LYS A 203 -8.13 9.70 13.04
C LYS A 203 -8.16 9.75 11.50
N PRO A 204 -7.49 10.73 10.89
CA PRO A 204 -7.30 10.76 9.45
C PRO A 204 -6.60 9.49 8.95
N PHE A 205 -7.01 9.00 7.78
CA PHE A 205 -6.50 7.78 7.16
C PHE A 205 -5.91 8.07 5.77
N ASP A 206 -4.90 7.28 5.41
CA ASP A 206 -4.20 7.33 4.12
C ASP A 206 -4.84 6.39 3.12
N MET A 207 -5.38 5.27 3.59
CA MET A 207 -5.84 4.18 2.73
C MET A 207 -7.09 3.51 3.27
N SER A 208 -7.83 2.85 2.38
CA SER A 208 -8.97 2.03 2.80
C SER A 208 -8.90 0.62 2.24
N LEU A 209 -9.27 -0.35 3.08
CA LEU A 209 -9.38 -1.76 2.72
C LEU A 209 -10.86 -2.07 2.54
N TRP A 210 -11.26 -2.69 1.44
CA TRP A 210 -12.67 -2.92 1.10
C TRP A 210 -12.99 -4.42 1.03
N PRO A 211 -13.07 -5.14 2.17
CA PRO A 211 -13.54 -6.51 2.17
C PRO A 211 -15.02 -6.54 1.82
N THR A 212 -15.36 -7.31 0.79
CA THR A 212 -16.74 -7.65 0.45
C THR A 212 -17.12 -9.00 1.04
N GLN A 213 -18.41 -9.33 0.96
CA GLN A 213 -18.91 -10.65 1.35
C GLN A 213 -18.11 -11.79 0.68
N ASN A 214 -17.80 -12.83 1.45
CA ASN A 214 -16.90 -13.94 1.07
C ASN A 214 -15.46 -13.56 0.70
N LEU A 215 -15.05 -12.30 0.89
CA LEU A 215 -13.77 -11.78 0.39
C LEU A 215 -13.64 -11.92 -1.15
N ASP A 216 -14.75 -11.92 -1.88
CA ASP A 216 -14.81 -12.12 -3.35
C ASP A 216 -14.24 -10.94 -4.17
N GLY A 217 -13.63 -9.95 -3.50
CA GLY A 217 -12.85 -8.87 -4.12
C GLY A 217 -13.16 -7.48 -3.57
N GLY A 218 -12.21 -6.55 -3.70
CA GLY A 218 -12.37 -5.15 -3.33
C GLY A 218 -11.33 -4.28 -4.02
N ALA A 219 -11.78 -3.36 -4.89
CA ALA A 219 -10.89 -2.47 -5.63
C ALA A 219 -10.68 -1.16 -4.84
N GLY A 220 -9.59 -1.06 -4.09
CA GLY A 220 -9.16 0.22 -3.52
C GLY A 220 -8.53 1.06 -4.63
N GLY A 221 -9.17 2.14 -5.08
CA GLY A 221 -8.80 2.87 -6.32
C GLY A 221 -7.36 3.39 -6.45
N ASP A 222 -6.58 3.40 -5.36
CA ASP A 222 -5.15 3.76 -5.37
C ASP A 222 -4.22 2.53 -5.51
N TRP A 223 -4.80 1.32 -5.63
CA TRP A 223 -4.14 0.04 -5.82
C TRP A 223 -4.92 -0.84 -6.80
N ASP A 224 -4.25 -1.31 -7.84
CA ASP A 224 -4.80 -2.38 -8.68
C ASP A 224 -5.16 -3.60 -7.82
N SER A 225 -6.36 -4.12 -8.11
CA SER A 225 -7.11 -5.19 -7.44
C SER A 225 -6.30 -6.44 -7.05
N VAL A 226 -6.58 -6.94 -5.84
CA VAL A 226 -6.39 -8.36 -5.46
C VAL A 226 -7.74 -9.06 -5.55
#